data_AF-U6MES4-F1
#
_entry.id   AF-U6MES4-F1
#
_cell.length_a   1.000
_cell.length_b   1.000
_cell.length_c   1.000
_cell.angle_alpha   90.00
_cell.angle_beta   90.00
_cell.angle_gamma   90.00
#
_symmetry.space_group_name_H-M   'P 1'
#
loop_
_entity.id
_entity.type
_entity.pdbx_description
1 polymer ?
#
loop_
_entity_poly.entity_id
_entity_poly.type
_entity_poly.pdbx_seq_one_letter_code
_entity_poly.pdbx_strand_id
1 'polypeptide(L)'
;MFLQLLIEFAILAAIGVSGAAESAGKPAVEVSRLRLGWYLSDAEKALQTLESRWRLSTDAVKREFESLYTTWGLLGEPGGLELVLLLQQQVAAARSCPFPPDSSKKPQTDFALHLLLLRAVCKAATSRLKDLESLHALRAAAGLQQQQQQQQQQEAPGSGFLDSAAASAALSGEKKASFTAADFLLSLGIPVTSGLPESSVNADLAKKFKLLFAAPARRTVNDCAVKSDFAAFFETFKSFPFQNFVAFEAFQVPCTDTWIPTQELANATSQLSLEAANQLLLQREQHAQQLAHHWSTPVVLAAAAQQQQQNRAAAEARRKQRSQQIRRLLAQGRPPNDLLLAAIALL
;
A
#
# COMPACT_ATOMS: atom_id res chain seq x y z
N MET A 1 3.66 -10.42 16.05
CA MET A 1 3.27 -9.72 14.80
C MET A 1 1.78 -9.37 14.77
N PHE A 2 0.85 -10.30 15.03
CA PHE A 2 -0.60 -10.00 15.04
C PHE A 2 -1.06 -9.11 16.21
N LEU A 3 -0.45 -9.22 17.39
CA LEU A 3 -0.75 -8.31 18.51
C LEU A 3 -0.36 -6.85 18.19
N GLN A 4 0.67 -6.65 17.38
CA GLN A 4 1.13 -5.33 16.95
C GLN A 4 0.22 -4.77 15.85
N LEU A 5 -0.27 -5.62 14.95
CA LEU A 5 -1.34 -5.32 14.00
C LEU A 5 -2.64 -4.92 14.71
N LEU A 6 -3.08 -5.65 15.73
CA LEU A 6 -4.29 -5.31 16.49
C LEU A 6 -4.14 -4.01 17.29
N ILE A 7 -2.96 -3.72 17.84
CA ILE A 7 -2.67 -2.45 18.53
C ILE A 7 -2.67 -1.28 17.54
N GLU A 8 -2.09 -1.43 16.34
CA GLU A 8 -2.16 -0.41 15.28
C GLU A 8 -3.60 -0.22 14.76
N PHE A 9 -4.42 -1.28 14.71
CA PHE A 9 -5.84 -1.21 14.36
C PHE A 9 -6.70 -0.54 15.46
N ALA A 10 -6.41 -0.76 16.73
CA ALA A 10 -7.10 -0.11 17.84
C ALA A 10 -6.82 1.41 17.89
N ILE A 11 -5.61 1.82 17.51
CA ILE A 11 -5.24 3.25 17.38
C ILE A 11 -6.01 3.89 16.21
N LEU A 12 -6.21 3.18 15.10
CA LEU A 12 -6.98 3.67 13.94
C LEU A 12 -8.50 3.76 14.21
N ALA A 13 -9.04 2.87 15.03
CA ALA A 13 -10.46 2.89 15.43
C ALA A 13 -10.80 4.05 16.39
N ALA A 14 -9.83 4.51 17.20
CA ALA A 14 -10.02 5.59 18.17
C ALA A 14 -10.07 7.01 17.56
N ILE A 15 -9.79 7.16 16.26
CA ILE A 15 -9.79 8.48 15.57
C ILE A 15 -11.22 8.91 15.16
N GLY A 16 -12.20 8.01 15.23
CA GLY A 16 -13.60 8.36 15.00
C GLY A 16 -14.29 8.78 16.29
N VAL A 17 -14.43 10.08 16.53
CA VAL A 17 -15.60 10.78 17.10
C VAL A 17 -15.16 12.18 17.55
N SER A 18 -15.47 13.19 16.74
CA SER A 18 -15.84 14.52 17.24
C SER A 18 -16.54 15.29 16.13
N GLY A 19 -17.82 15.59 16.36
CA GLY A 19 -18.64 16.41 15.49
C GLY A 19 -18.53 17.88 15.86
N ALA A 20 -18.25 18.72 14.86
CA ALA A 20 -18.68 20.11 14.82
C ALA A 20 -18.88 20.50 13.36
N ALA A 21 -20.13 20.84 13.01
CA ALA A 21 -20.50 21.30 11.69
C ALA A 21 -20.03 22.76 11.48
N GLU A 22 -18.73 22.94 11.25
CA GLU A 22 -18.18 24.19 10.74
C GLU A 22 -17.28 23.92 9.53
N SER A 23 -17.76 24.34 8.35
CA SER A 23 -17.02 24.43 7.08
C SER A 23 -16.28 23.17 6.62
N ALA A 24 -16.95 22.01 6.59
CA ALA A 24 -16.39 20.81 5.98
C ALA A 24 -15.95 21.09 4.52
N GLY A 25 -14.72 20.70 4.16
CA GLY A 25 -14.17 20.89 2.81
C GLY A 25 -13.29 22.13 2.63
N LYS A 26 -13.26 23.03 3.63
CA LYS A 26 -12.26 24.10 3.72
C LYS A 26 -11.10 23.67 4.61
N PRO A 27 -9.85 23.91 4.19
CA PRO A 27 -8.68 23.60 5.00
C PRO A 27 -8.58 24.53 6.22
N ALA A 28 -8.52 23.95 7.41
CA ALA A 28 -8.13 24.54 8.67
C ALA A 28 -6.74 24.00 9.04
N VAL A 29 -5.70 24.72 8.60
CA VAL A 29 -4.29 24.40 8.89
C VAL A 29 -3.64 25.58 9.62
N GLU A 30 -2.73 25.29 10.55
CA GLU A 30 -1.99 26.33 11.26
C GLU A 30 -0.93 26.93 10.33
N VAL A 31 -1.04 28.23 10.02
CA VAL A 31 -0.28 28.87 8.92
C VAL A 31 0.77 29.89 9.37
N SER A 32 1.21 29.87 10.63
CA SER A 32 2.28 30.78 11.07
C SER A 32 3.61 30.48 10.35
N ARG A 33 4.46 31.51 10.16
CA ARG A 33 5.78 31.33 9.53
C ARG A 33 6.63 30.24 10.20
N LEU A 34 6.57 30.15 11.53
CA LEU A 34 7.22 29.10 12.30
C LEU A 34 6.67 27.71 11.94
N ARG A 35 5.35 27.58 11.77
CA ARG A 35 4.71 26.33 11.34
C ARG A 35 5.03 25.95 9.92
N LEU A 36 5.01 26.90 8.99
CA LEU A 36 5.39 26.62 7.60
C LEU A 36 6.85 26.14 7.52
N GLY A 37 7.75 26.73 8.31
CA GLY A 37 9.13 26.25 8.45
C GLY A 37 9.22 24.83 9.03
N TRP A 38 8.39 24.50 10.02
CA TRP A 38 8.30 23.15 10.55
C TRP A 38 7.79 22.15 9.51
N TYR A 39 6.72 22.47 8.77
CA TYR A 39 6.20 21.60 7.70
C TYR A 39 7.24 21.34 6.60
N LEU A 40 8.04 22.34 6.24
CA LEU A 40 9.12 22.19 5.25
C LEU A 40 10.19 21.22 5.77
N SER A 41 10.66 21.42 7.00
CA SER A 41 11.62 20.52 7.65
C SER A 41 11.09 19.08 7.76
N ASP A 42 9.80 18.92 8.06
CA ASP A 42 9.15 17.61 8.12
C ASP A 42 9.06 16.93 6.74
N ALA A 43 8.81 17.69 5.67
CA ALA A 43 8.82 17.20 4.30
C ALA A 43 10.24 16.82 3.83
N GLU A 44 11.25 17.64 4.14
CA GLU A 44 12.66 17.36 3.86
C GLU A 44 13.13 16.09 4.57
N LYS A 45 12.78 15.93 5.85
CA LYS A 45 13.09 14.72 6.63
C LYS A 45 12.41 13.48 6.05
N ALA A 46 11.16 13.61 5.60
CA ALA A 46 10.46 12.50 4.94
C ALA A 46 11.13 12.11 3.61
N LEU A 47 11.55 13.09 2.81
CA LEU A 47 12.31 12.86 1.59
C LEU A 47 13.66 12.18 1.87
N GLN A 48 14.45 12.67 2.83
CA GLN A 48 15.72 12.05 3.21
C GLN A 48 15.55 10.60 3.66
N THR A 49 14.45 10.30 4.37
CA THR A 49 14.11 8.93 4.79
C THR A 49 13.83 8.04 3.58
N LEU A 50 13.04 8.54 2.62
CA LEU A 50 12.76 7.84 1.36
C LEU A 50 14.06 7.60 0.57
N GLU A 51 14.89 8.63 0.37
CA GLU A 51 16.15 8.53 -0.37
C GLU A 51 17.11 7.52 0.24
N SER A 52 17.29 7.59 1.57
CA SER A 52 18.14 6.66 2.30
C SER A 52 17.63 5.23 2.13
N ARG A 53 16.32 5.01 2.22
CA ARG A 53 15.74 3.69 2.02
C ARG A 53 15.89 3.22 0.58
N TRP A 54 15.58 4.07 -0.39
CA TRP A 54 15.73 3.79 -1.81
C TRP A 54 17.16 3.36 -2.15
N ARG A 55 18.17 4.08 -1.66
CA ARG A 55 19.58 3.72 -1.87
C ARG A 55 19.92 2.33 -1.32
N LEU A 56 19.35 1.95 -0.17
CA LEU A 56 19.57 0.65 0.47
C LEU A 56 18.74 -0.49 -0.14
N SER A 57 17.68 -0.19 -0.88
CA SER A 57 16.85 -1.20 -1.55
C SER A 57 17.57 -1.84 -2.73
N THR A 58 17.31 -3.13 -2.97
CA THR A 58 17.85 -3.87 -4.10
C THR A 58 17.19 -3.45 -5.42
N ASP A 59 17.87 -3.67 -6.55
CA ASP A 59 17.34 -3.32 -7.87
C ASP A 59 16.06 -4.11 -8.23
N ALA A 60 15.90 -5.31 -7.69
CA ALA A 60 14.68 -6.08 -7.86
C ALA A 60 13.48 -5.40 -7.16
N VAL A 61 13.70 -4.88 -5.96
CA VAL A 61 12.68 -4.13 -5.22
C VAL A 61 12.37 -2.82 -5.92
N LYS A 62 13.38 -2.06 -6.35
CA LYS A 62 13.19 -0.79 -7.06
C LYS A 62 12.38 -0.95 -8.34
N ARG A 63 12.70 -1.96 -9.17
CA ARG A 63 11.94 -2.27 -10.39
C ARG A 63 10.49 -2.69 -10.10
N GLU A 64 10.27 -3.51 -9.07
CA GLU A 64 8.90 -3.88 -8.66
C GLU A 64 8.14 -2.66 -8.13
N PHE A 65 8.82 -1.75 -7.41
CA PHE A 65 8.24 -0.50 -6.94
C PHE A 65 7.83 0.40 -8.10
N GLU A 66 8.73 0.63 -9.06
CA GLU A 66 8.46 1.44 -10.24
C GLU A 66 7.27 0.89 -11.02
N SER A 67 7.23 -0.42 -11.25
CA SER A 67 6.14 -1.09 -11.97
C SER A 67 4.77 -0.96 -11.28
N LEU A 68 4.74 -0.99 -9.94
CA LEU A 68 3.49 -1.07 -9.18
C LEU A 68 2.99 0.27 -8.63
N TYR A 69 3.87 1.23 -8.39
CA TYR A 69 3.56 2.43 -7.59
C TYR A 69 4.01 3.74 -8.22
N THR A 70 4.36 3.72 -9.51
CA THR A 70 4.61 4.95 -10.28
C THR A 70 3.61 5.08 -11.42
N THR A 71 3.36 6.32 -11.82
CA THR A 71 2.46 6.66 -12.94
C THR A 71 2.83 5.88 -14.20
N TRP A 72 4.09 5.93 -14.60
CA TRP A 72 4.64 5.27 -15.80
C TRP A 72 4.53 3.75 -15.71
N GLY A 73 4.88 3.16 -14.56
CA GLY A 73 4.74 1.72 -14.35
C GLY A 73 3.29 1.23 -14.45
N LEU A 74 2.34 2.02 -13.95
CA LEU A 74 0.91 1.73 -14.05
C LEU A 74 0.36 1.92 -15.48
N LEU A 75 0.93 2.82 -16.27
CA LEU A 75 0.56 3.04 -17.66
C LEU A 75 1.27 2.08 -18.62
N GLY A 76 2.38 1.46 -18.20
CA GLY A 76 3.22 0.62 -19.04
C GLY A 76 4.10 1.43 -20.00
N GLU A 77 4.39 2.69 -19.66
CA GLU A 77 5.12 3.62 -20.52
C GLU A 77 6.59 3.71 -20.08
N PRO A 78 7.55 3.68 -21.02
CA PRO A 78 8.96 3.89 -20.71
C PRO A 78 9.26 5.38 -20.44
N GLY A 79 10.23 5.66 -19.57
CA GLY A 79 10.91 6.97 -19.56
C GLY A 79 10.23 8.09 -18.77
N GLY A 80 9.46 7.78 -17.73
CA GLY A 80 8.98 8.81 -16.80
C GLY A 80 10.03 9.23 -15.76
N LEU A 81 9.79 10.37 -15.10
CA LEU A 81 10.66 10.89 -14.05
C LEU A 81 10.70 9.90 -12.86
N GLU A 82 11.87 9.52 -12.38
CA GLU A 82 11.96 8.66 -11.19
C GLU A 82 11.24 9.35 -10.02
N LEU A 83 10.37 8.64 -9.27
CA LEU A 83 9.56 9.25 -8.20
C LEU A 83 10.43 10.01 -7.18
N VAL A 84 11.61 9.47 -6.86
CA VAL A 84 12.56 10.11 -5.95
C VAL A 84 13.04 11.45 -6.53
N LEU A 85 13.38 11.49 -7.82
CA LEU A 85 13.81 12.70 -8.50
C LEU A 85 12.69 13.75 -8.58
N LEU A 86 11.45 13.33 -8.85
CA LEU A 86 10.27 14.20 -8.78
C LEU A 86 10.17 14.87 -7.41
N LEU A 87 10.24 14.08 -6.33
CA LEU A 87 10.10 14.58 -4.97
C LEU A 87 11.25 15.49 -4.55
N GLN A 88 12.49 15.19 -4.99
CA GLN A 88 13.64 16.08 -4.82
C GLN A 88 13.40 17.45 -5.45
N GLN A 89 12.91 17.47 -6.70
CA GLN A 89 12.62 18.72 -7.40
C GLN A 89 11.52 19.52 -6.71
N GLN A 90 10.45 18.86 -6.27
CA GLN A 90 9.34 19.53 -5.57
C GLN A 90 9.78 20.11 -4.21
N VAL A 91 10.56 19.37 -3.42
CA VAL A 91 11.08 19.87 -2.14
C VAL A 91 12.09 21.01 -2.36
N ALA A 92 12.96 20.90 -3.36
CA ALA A 92 13.88 21.98 -3.71
C ALA A 92 13.13 23.24 -4.17
N ALA A 93 12.08 23.10 -4.98
CA ALA A 93 11.23 24.20 -5.41
C ALA A 93 10.53 24.86 -4.21
N ALA A 94 9.95 24.07 -3.30
CA ALA A 94 9.29 24.58 -2.08
C ALA A 94 10.28 25.34 -1.17
N ARG A 95 11.54 24.87 -1.07
CA ARG A 95 12.60 25.52 -0.28
C ARG A 95 13.05 26.86 -0.90
N SER A 96 13.16 26.91 -2.23
CA SER A 96 13.53 28.12 -2.95
C SER A 96 12.37 29.12 -3.08
N CYS A 97 11.15 28.69 -2.77
CA CYS A 97 9.96 29.53 -2.84
C CYS A 97 9.94 30.55 -1.68
N PRO A 98 9.73 31.85 -1.95
CA PRO A 98 9.54 32.84 -0.89
C PRO A 98 8.35 32.46 -0.01
N PHE A 99 8.53 32.51 1.31
CA PHE A 99 7.42 32.28 2.22
C PHE A 99 6.32 33.32 1.96
N PRO A 100 5.06 32.89 1.83
CA PRO A 100 3.95 33.81 1.64
C PRO A 100 3.85 34.79 2.83
N PRO A 101 3.52 36.06 2.58
CA PRO A 101 3.48 37.10 3.62
C PRO A 101 2.39 36.81 4.66
N ASP A 102 2.64 37.19 5.91
CA ASP A 102 1.72 36.98 7.04
C ASP A 102 0.35 37.66 6.88
N SER A 103 0.24 38.63 5.97
CA SER A 103 -1.01 39.30 5.63
C SER A 103 -1.94 38.47 4.72
N SER A 104 -1.48 37.37 4.12
CA SER A 104 -2.22 36.63 3.10
C SER A 104 -2.49 35.18 3.50
N LYS A 105 -3.65 34.93 4.12
CA LYS A 105 -4.01 33.60 4.65
C LYS A 105 -4.06 32.50 3.58
N LYS A 106 -4.67 32.76 2.41
CA LYS A 106 -4.87 31.72 1.38
C LYS A 106 -3.55 31.17 0.79
N PRO A 107 -2.59 32.01 0.36
CA PRO A 107 -1.26 31.53 -0.04
C PRO A 107 -0.52 30.77 1.06
N GLN A 108 -0.64 31.17 2.33
CA GLN A 108 -0.03 30.42 3.42
C GLN A 108 -0.67 29.05 3.62
N THR A 109 -2.00 28.96 3.52
CA THR A 109 -2.75 27.70 3.57
C THR A 109 -2.36 26.79 2.42
N ASP A 110 -2.33 27.30 1.20
CA ASP A 110 -1.94 26.54 0.01
C ASP A 110 -0.48 26.04 0.10
N PHE A 111 0.41 26.85 0.67
CA PHE A 111 1.78 26.44 0.98
C PHE A 111 1.84 25.31 2.01
N ALA A 112 1.10 25.43 3.11
CA ALA A 112 1.03 24.38 4.12
C ALA A 112 0.47 23.07 3.54
N LEU A 113 -0.60 23.14 2.75
CA LEU A 113 -1.21 21.98 2.09
C LEU A 113 -0.25 21.27 1.15
N HIS A 114 0.50 22.04 0.35
CA HIS A 114 1.51 21.47 -0.54
C HIS A 114 2.61 20.72 0.23
N LEU A 115 3.14 21.30 1.31
CA LEU A 115 4.15 20.66 2.14
C LEU A 115 3.62 19.39 2.85
N LEU A 116 2.38 19.44 3.34
CA LEU A 116 1.72 18.28 3.95
C LEU A 116 1.52 17.16 2.93
N LEU A 117 1.13 17.49 1.68
CA LEU A 117 1.01 16.52 0.60
C LEU A 117 2.38 15.92 0.23
N LEU A 118 3.43 16.74 0.08
CA LEU A 118 4.78 16.26 -0.21
C LEU A 118 5.26 15.26 0.85
N ARG A 119 5.10 15.63 2.12
CA ARG A 119 5.40 14.77 3.26
C ARG A 119 4.62 13.45 3.18
N ALA A 120 3.32 13.50 2.90
CA ALA A 120 2.47 12.31 2.79
C ALA A 120 2.94 11.39 1.66
N VAL A 121 3.25 11.94 0.48
CA VAL A 121 3.76 11.18 -0.67
C VAL A 121 5.11 10.54 -0.36
N CYS A 122 6.05 11.26 0.26
CA CYS A 122 7.34 10.70 0.69
C CYS A 122 7.17 9.54 1.68
N LYS A 123 6.27 9.69 2.67
CA LYS A 123 5.98 8.64 3.65
C LYS A 123 5.31 7.43 3.01
N ALA A 124 4.28 7.64 2.19
CA ALA A 124 3.59 6.58 1.47
C ALA A 124 4.54 5.80 0.55
N ALA A 125 5.42 6.49 -0.19
CA ALA A 125 6.46 5.85 -1.00
C ALA A 125 7.40 5.00 -0.13
N THR A 126 7.83 5.53 1.02
CA THR A 126 8.67 4.79 1.97
C THR A 126 7.95 3.54 2.50
N SER A 127 6.66 3.66 2.84
CA SER A 127 5.81 2.56 3.33
C SER A 127 5.66 1.47 2.27
N ARG A 128 5.36 1.83 1.02
CA ARG A 128 5.27 0.89 -0.12
C ARG A 128 6.60 0.18 -0.39
N LEU A 129 7.72 0.91 -0.30
CA LEU A 129 9.05 0.34 -0.48
C LEU A 129 9.41 -0.69 0.61
N LYS A 130 9.17 -0.34 1.88
CA LYS A 130 9.37 -1.24 3.03
C LYS A 130 8.53 -2.52 2.91
N ASP A 131 7.29 -2.38 2.44
CA ASP A 131 6.46 -3.55 2.18
C ASP A 131 7.08 -4.46 1.12
N LEU A 132 7.50 -3.91 -0.02
CA LEU A 132 8.12 -4.70 -1.08
C LEU A 132 9.39 -5.41 -0.60
N GLU A 133 10.25 -4.74 0.15
CA GLU A 133 11.47 -5.37 0.70
C GLU A 133 11.14 -6.52 1.64
N SER A 134 10.15 -6.34 2.51
CA SER A 134 9.73 -7.40 3.42
C SER A 134 9.02 -8.54 2.67
N LEU A 135 8.30 -8.27 1.58
CA LEU A 135 7.77 -9.31 0.69
C LEU A 135 8.88 -10.10 0.00
N HIS A 136 9.91 -9.42 -0.53
CA HIS A 136 11.08 -10.05 -1.11
C HIS A 136 11.81 -10.93 -0.11
N ALA A 137 12.05 -10.44 1.11
CA ALA A 137 12.67 -11.21 2.18
C ALA A 137 11.85 -12.46 2.55
N LEU A 138 10.51 -12.35 2.62
CA LEU A 138 9.65 -13.50 2.87
C LEU A 138 9.69 -14.52 1.73
N ARG A 139 9.66 -14.06 0.46
CA ARG A 139 9.80 -14.93 -0.71
C ARG A 139 11.15 -15.65 -0.71
N ALA A 140 12.23 -14.94 -0.39
CA ALA A 140 13.57 -15.52 -0.26
C ALA A 140 13.62 -16.58 0.85
N ALA A 141 13.10 -16.26 2.03
CA ALA A 141 13.06 -17.18 3.18
C ALA A 141 12.24 -18.45 2.91
N ALA A 142 11.29 -18.42 1.97
CA ALA A 142 10.52 -19.58 1.54
C ALA A 142 11.08 -20.28 0.28
N GLY A 143 12.27 -19.88 -0.20
CA GLY A 143 12.92 -20.48 -1.36
C GLY A 143 12.21 -20.20 -2.69
N LEU A 144 11.53 -19.06 -2.81
CA LEU A 144 10.68 -18.71 -3.96
C LEU A 144 11.35 -17.74 -4.95
N GLN A 145 12.56 -17.24 -4.65
CA GLN A 145 13.24 -16.25 -5.49
C GLN A 145 13.64 -16.77 -6.89
N GLN A 146 14.07 -18.04 -6.99
CA GLN A 146 14.49 -18.62 -8.28
C GLN A 146 13.31 -18.83 -9.26
N GLN A 147 12.11 -19.09 -8.75
CA GLN A 147 10.91 -19.29 -9.58
C GLN A 147 10.38 -17.99 -10.19
N GLN A 148 10.60 -16.83 -9.55
CA GLN A 148 10.21 -15.53 -10.09
C GLN A 148 11.06 -15.13 -11.31
N GLN A 149 12.37 -15.43 -11.32
CA GLN A 149 13.24 -15.16 -12.46
C GLN A 149 12.90 -16.04 -13.67
N GLN A 150 12.51 -17.30 -13.43
CA GLN A 150 12.07 -18.21 -14.50
C GLN A 150 10.68 -17.85 -15.05
N GLN A 151 9.74 -17.40 -14.21
CA GLN A 151 8.43 -16.93 -14.67
C GLN A 151 8.49 -15.61 -15.46
N GLN A 152 9.51 -14.76 -15.26
CA GLN A 152 9.71 -13.57 -16.10
C GLN A 152 10.31 -13.90 -17.48
N GLN A 153 10.85 -15.10 -17.68
CA GLN A 153 11.46 -15.53 -18.94
C GLN A 153 10.61 -16.55 -19.73
N GLN A 154 9.53 -17.08 -19.15
CA GLN A 154 8.61 -18.00 -19.81
C GLN A 154 7.16 -17.58 -19.61
N GLU A 155 6.60 -16.89 -20.61
CA GLU A 155 5.16 -16.67 -20.80
C GLU A 155 4.43 -17.96 -21.25
N ALA A 156 4.73 -19.09 -20.61
CA ALA A 156 3.96 -20.30 -20.82
C ALA A 156 2.69 -20.24 -19.94
N PRO A 157 1.48 -20.28 -20.53
CA PRO A 157 0.24 -20.34 -19.76
C PRO A 157 0.18 -21.70 -19.06
N GLY A 158 0.54 -21.75 -17.78
CA GLY A 158 0.50 -22.98 -16.99
C GLY A 158 1.57 -23.13 -15.91
N SER A 159 2.58 -22.25 -15.83
CA SER A 159 3.60 -22.33 -14.76
C SER A 159 3.11 -21.66 -13.47
N GLY A 160 2.45 -22.45 -12.60
CA GLY A 160 2.04 -22.06 -11.25
C GLY A 160 3.21 -21.95 -10.26
N PHE A 161 2.97 -21.31 -9.12
CA PHE A 161 3.91 -21.15 -7.98
C PHE A 161 4.24 -22.50 -7.30
N LEU A 162 3.55 -23.57 -7.69
CA LEU A 162 3.66 -24.92 -7.14
C LEU A 162 4.17 -25.95 -8.15
N ASP A 163 4.31 -25.61 -9.44
CA ASP A 163 4.16 -26.59 -10.54
C ASP A 163 5.41 -27.32 -11.05
N SER A 164 6.47 -27.57 -10.28
CA SER A 164 7.54 -28.41 -10.89
C SER A 164 8.38 -29.28 -9.97
N ALA A 165 8.61 -28.91 -8.71
CA ALA A 165 9.45 -29.75 -7.82
C ALA A 165 8.91 -29.84 -6.40
N ALA A 166 8.38 -28.74 -5.85
CA ALA A 166 7.85 -28.71 -4.49
C ALA A 166 6.55 -29.51 -4.32
N ALA A 167 5.64 -29.48 -5.30
CA ALA A 167 4.44 -30.31 -5.28
C ALA A 167 4.79 -31.81 -5.43
N SER A 168 5.72 -32.15 -6.32
CA SER A 168 6.18 -33.54 -6.50
C SER A 168 6.93 -34.07 -5.26
N ALA A 169 7.77 -33.25 -4.62
CA ALA A 169 8.48 -33.61 -3.38
C ALA A 169 7.55 -33.67 -2.15
N ALA A 170 6.49 -32.86 -2.12
CA ALA A 170 5.45 -32.94 -1.08
C ALA A 170 4.59 -34.21 -1.23
N LEU A 171 4.42 -34.71 -2.45
CA LEU A 171 3.71 -35.96 -2.76
C LEU A 171 4.61 -37.20 -2.60
N SER A 172 5.94 -37.07 -2.70
CA SER A 172 6.88 -38.19 -2.59
C SER A 172 7.16 -38.66 -1.15
N GLY A 173 6.59 -37.99 -0.14
CA GLY A 173 6.63 -38.47 1.25
C GLY A 173 8.00 -38.38 1.94
N GLU A 174 8.93 -37.56 1.44
CA GLU A 174 10.19 -37.31 2.16
C GLU A 174 9.89 -36.74 3.55
N LYS A 175 10.38 -37.41 4.60
CA LYS A 175 10.24 -37.02 6.02
C LYS A 175 10.93 -35.68 6.31
N LYS A 176 10.31 -34.58 5.88
CA LYS A 176 10.59 -33.24 6.40
C LYS A 176 9.68 -32.94 7.58
N ALA A 177 10.04 -31.90 8.33
CA ALA A 177 9.22 -31.39 9.42
C ALA A 177 7.75 -31.29 9.00
N SER A 178 6.86 -31.79 9.86
CA SER A 178 5.42 -31.80 9.68
C SER A 178 4.80 -30.52 10.24
N PHE A 179 3.79 -29.98 9.56
CA PHE A 179 3.09 -28.76 9.94
C PHE A 179 1.58 -29.04 10.02
N THR A 180 1.00 -28.81 11.20
CA THR A 180 -0.39 -29.16 11.50
C THR A 180 -1.38 -28.04 11.13
N ALA A 181 -2.67 -28.35 11.15
CA ALA A 181 -3.74 -27.36 11.00
C ALA A 181 -3.68 -26.29 12.10
N ALA A 182 -3.38 -26.69 13.33
CA ALA A 182 -3.24 -25.77 14.47
C ALA A 182 -2.04 -24.83 14.26
N ASP A 183 -0.89 -25.35 13.81
CA ASP A 183 0.28 -24.53 13.48
C ASP A 183 -0.06 -23.51 12.40
N PHE A 184 -0.84 -23.89 11.39
CA PHE A 184 -1.30 -22.98 10.34
C PHE A 184 -2.11 -21.82 10.90
N LEU A 185 -3.17 -22.10 11.67
CA LEU A 185 -4.02 -21.06 12.26
C LEU A 185 -3.24 -20.16 13.21
N LEU A 186 -2.43 -20.73 14.11
CA LEU A 186 -1.58 -19.97 15.04
C LEU A 186 -0.59 -19.08 14.28
N SER A 187 -0.01 -19.59 13.20
CA SER A 187 0.93 -18.83 12.38
C SER A 187 0.28 -17.63 11.67
N LEU A 188 -1.04 -17.65 11.52
CA LEU A 188 -1.88 -16.58 11.00
C LEU A 188 -2.48 -15.71 12.12
N GLY A 189 -2.22 -16.00 13.40
CA GLY A 189 -2.82 -15.31 14.54
C GLY A 189 -4.30 -15.63 14.75
N ILE A 190 -4.81 -16.70 14.15
CA ILE A 190 -6.21 -17.11 14.23
C ILE A 190 -6.36 -18.08 15.42
N PRO A 191 -7.36 -17.88 16.31
CA PRO A 191 -7.63 -18.80 17.40
C PRO A 191 -7.88 -20.23 16.89
N VAL A 192 -7.29 -21.21 17.58
CA VAL A 192 -7.46 -22.63 17.28
C VAL A 192 -8.79 -23.10 17.87
N THR A 193 -9.65 -23.66 17.02
CA THR A 193 -10.91 -24.30 17.42
C THR A 193 -10.69 -25.79 17.71
N SER A 194 -11.60 -26.42 18.46
CA SER A 194 -11.59 -27.87 18.68
C SER A 194 -12.00 -28.64 17.40
N GLY A 195 -11.66 -29.93 17.33
CA GLY A 195 -12.04 -30.79 16.20
C GLY A 195 -11.20 -30.59 14.93
N LEU A 196 -9.97 -30.10 15.06
CA LEU A 196 -9.00 -30.11 13.96
C LEU A 196 -8.41 -31.50 13.76
N PRO A 197 -8.12 -31.89 12.51
CA PRO A 197 -7.50 -33.18 12.24
C PRO A 197 -6.04 -33.22 12.72
N GLU A 198 -5.58 -34.41 13.11
CA GLU A 198 -4.17 -34.66 13.48
C GLU A 198 -3.24 -34.80 12.25
N SER A 199 -3.83 -34.78 11.05
CA SER A 199 -3.07 -34.79 9.80
C SER A 199 -2.08 -33.63 9.74
N SER A 200 -0.94 -33.90 9.11
CA SER A 200 0.10 -32.92 8.91
C SER A 200 0.50 -32.84 7.45
N VAL A 201 1.05 -31.68 7.09
CA VAL A 201 1.53 -31.39 5.74
C VAL A 201 3.00 -31.06 5.81
N ASN A 202 3.73 -31.31 4.73
CA ASN A 202 5.13 -30.93 4.59
C ASN A 202 5.33 -29.44 4.93
N ALA A 203 6.27 -29.12 5.82
CA ALA A 203 6.49 -27.75 6.29
C ALA A 203 6.86 -26.75 5.19
N ASP A 204 7.58 -27.18 4.14
CA ASP A 204 7.91 -26.28 3.02
C ASP A 204 6.65 -25.89 2.24
N LEU A 205 5.77 -26.85 1.98
CA LEU A 205 4.48 -26.62 1.34
C LEU A 205 3.61 -25.70 2.22
N ALA A 206 3.50 -26.00 3.52
CA ALA A 206 2.71 -25.19 4.44
C ALA A 206 3.26 -23.75 4.56
N LYS A 207 4.57 -23.56 4.59
CA LYS A 207 5.22 -22.23 4.62
C LYS A 207 4.94 -21.43 3.34
N LYS A 208 5.05 -22.06 2.18
CA LYS A 208 4.71 -21.44 0.88
C LYS A 208 3.23 -21.08 0.81
N PHE A 209 2.36 -21.99 1.23
CA PHE A 209 0.92 -21.74 1.28
C PHE A 209 0.59 -20.60 2.26
N LYS A 210 1.19 -20.57 3.45
CA LYS A 210 1.04 -19.47 4.41
C LYS A 210 1.36 -18.12 3.78
N LEU A 211 2.43 -18.01 3.00
CA LEU A 211 2.79 -16.76 2.33
C LEU A 211 1.77 -16.34 1.27
N LEU A 212 1.34 -17.28 0.42
CA LEU A 212 0.28 -17.02 -0.56
C LEU A 212 -1.01 -16.59 0.12
N PHE A 213 -1.39 -17.33 1.15
CA PHE A 213 -2.58 -17.08 1.92
C PHE A 213 -2.47 -15.72 2.60
N ALA A 214 -1.34 -15.34 3.21
CA ALA A 214 -1.08 -14.05 3.88
C ALA A 214 -1.08 -12.82 2.96
N ALA A 215 -0.84 -12.99 1.66
CA ALA A 215 -0.61 -11.86 0.76
C ALA A 215 -1.77 -10.84 0.70
N PRO A 216 -3.06 -11.22 0.63
CA PRO A 216 -4.17 -10.26 0.64
C PRO A 216 -4.24 -9.44 1.93
N ALA A 217 -4.19 -10.07 3.10
CA ALA A 217 -4.28 -9.37 4.39
C ALA A 217 -3.13 -8.38 4.57
N ARG A 218 -1.92 -8.80 4.20
CA ARG A 218 -0.75 -7.92 4.23
C ARG A 218 -0.94 -6.69 3.34
N ARG A 219 -1.43 -6.87 2.11
CA ARG A 219 -1.75 -5.74 1.22
C ARG A 219 -2.76 -4.80 1.87
N THR A 220 -3.84 -5.34 2.42
CA THR A 220 -4.88 -4.56 3.12
C THR A 220 -4.29 -3.73 4.26
N VAL A 221 -3.43 -4.31 5.09
CA VAL A 221 -2.74 -3.60 6.17
C VAL A 221 -1.88 -2.46 5.62
N ASN A 222 -1.11 -2.73 4.56
CA ASN A 222 -0.25 -1.71 3.96
C ASN A 222 -1.04 -0.60 3.28
N ASP A 223 -2.18 -0.93 2.69
CA ASP A 223 -3.12 0.06 2.14
C ASP A 223 -3.65 0.97 3.26
N CYS A 224 -3.97 0.42 4.44
CA CYS A 224 -4.33 1.21 5.62
C CYS A 224 -3.16 2.07 6.13
N ALA A 225 -1.93 1.54 6.14
CA ALA A 225 -0.74 2.30 6.55
C ALA A 225 -0.50 3.49 5.60
N VAL A 226 -0.58 3.27 4.29
CA VAL A 226 -0.46 4.33 3.28
C VAL A 226 -1.59 5.34 3.42
N LYS A 227 -2.82 4.91 3.65
CA LYS A 227 -3.93 5.82 3.96
C LYS A 227 -3.63 6.70 5.18
N SER A 228 -3.05 6.12 6.23
CA SER A 228 -2.64 6.85 7.44
C SER A 228 -1.54 7.88 7.15
N ASP A 229 -0.63 7.60 6.21
CA ASP A 229 0.40 8.57 5.79
C ASP A 229 -0.21 9.86 5.19
N PHE A 230 -1.41 9.78 4.61
CA PHE A 230 -2.18 10.92 4.12
C PHE A 230 -3.15 11.54 5.15
N ALA A 231 -3.32 10.93 6.33
CA ALA A 231 -4.32 11.38 7.31
C ALA A 231 -4.11 12.85 7.70
N ALA A 232 -2.88 13.24 8.04
CA ALA A 232 -2.58 14.62 8.43
C ALA A 232 -2.89 15.65 7.33
N PHE A 233 -2.80 15.27 6.05
CA PHE A 233 -3.21 16.14 4.95
C PHE A 233 -4.74 16.29 4.91
N PHE A 234 -5.48 15.19 5.00
CA PHE A 234 -6.96 15.21 4.94
C PHE A 234 -7.63 15.76 6.20
N GLU A 235 -7.03 15.59 7.38
CA GLU A 235 -7.52 16.14 8.64
C GLU A 235 -7.61 17.67 8.59
N THR A 236 -6.77 18.34 7.79
CA THR A 236 -6.87 19.79 7.60
C THR A 236 -8.23 20.20 7.04
N PHE A 237 -8.91 19.37 6.27
CA PHE A 237 -10.22 19.68 5.69
C PHE A 237 -11.40 19.38 6.64
N LYS A 238 -11.11 18.98 7.89
CA LYS A 238 -12.08 18.57 8.93
C LYS A 238 -13.07 17.50 8.45
N SER A 239 -12.63 16.68 7.50
CA SER A 239 -13.49 15.75 6.76
C SER A 239 -12.95 14.33 6.82
N PHE A 240 -12.16 14.00 7.84
CA PHE A 240 -11.66 12.66 8.10
C PHE A 240 -12.36 12.04 9.33
N PRO A 241 -12.85 10.78 9.26
CA PRO A 241 -12.92 9.94 8.06
C PRO A 241 -13.88 10.51 7.01
N PHE A 242 -13.59 10.26 5.73
CA PHE A 242 -14.27 10.86 4.58
C PHE A 242 -15.80 10.82 4.71
N GLN A 243 -16.42 11.99 4.79
CA GLN A 243 -17.87 12.12 4.60
C GLN A 243 -18.12 12.27 3.09
N ASN A 244 -18.89 11.36 2.49
CA ASN A 244 -19.14 11.23 1.04
C ASN A 244 -19.79 12.47 0.36
N PHE A 245 -20.00 13.56 1.09
CA PHE A 245 -20.71 14.76 0.64
C PHE A 245 -19.86 16.02 0.66
N VAL A 246 -18.58 15.93 1.02
CA VAL A 246 -17.70 17.10 1.14
C VAL A 246 -16.96 17.33 -0.18
N ALA A 247 -17.22 18.45 -0.84
CA ALA A 247 -16.40 18.93 -1.94
C ALA A 247 -15.11 19.54 -1.38
N PHE A 248 -13.97 18.94 -1.68
CA PHE A 248 -12.68 19.46 -1.22
C PHE A 248 -12.19 20.61 -2.10
N GLU A 249 -11.84 21.73 -1.48
CA GLU A 249 -11.21 22.85 -2.20
C GLU A 249 -9.87 22.43 -2.83
N ALA A 250 -9.65 22.83 -4.07
CA ALA A 250 -8.35 22.75 -4.71
C ALA A 250 -7.41 23.79 -4.08
N PHE A 251 -6.11 23.50 -4.10
CA PHE A 251 -5.07 24.44 -3.68
C PHE A 251 -4.07 24.68 -4.80
N GLN A 252 -3.47 25.87 -4.81
CA GLN A 252 -2.42 26.21 -5.75
C GLN A 252 -1.07 25.75 -5.19
N VAL A 253 -0.26 25.09 -6.02
CA VAL A 253 1.10 24.70 -5.64
C VAL A 253 1.99 25.94 -5.57
N PRO A 254 2.66 26.21 -4.45
CA PRO A 254 3.55 27.36 -4.31
C PRO A 254 4.58 27.48 -5.42
N CYS A 255 4.85 28.71 -5.85
CA CYS A 255 5.84 29.02 -6.88
C CYS A 255 5.61 28.35 -8.24
N THR A 256 4.41 27.81 -8.44
CA THR A 256 3.91 27.36 -9.74
C THR A 256 2.47 27.85 -9.90
N ASP A 257 2.00 27.95 -11.14
CA ASP A 257 0.58 28.24 -11.40
C ASP A 257 -0.25 26.96 -11.51
N THR A 258 0.23 25.85 -10.94
CA THR A 258 -0.44 24.55 -11.01
C THR A 258 -1.39 24.36 -9.83
N TRP A 259 -2.52 23.73 -10.11
CA TRP A 259 -3.58 23.46 -9.13
C TRP A 259 -3.68 21.98 -8.85
N ILE A 260 -3.86 21.62 -7.57
CA ILE A 260 -4.12 20.24 -7.16
C ILE A 260 -5.61 20.10 -6.80
N PRO A 261 -6.41 19.36 -7.59
CA PRO A 261 -7.78 19.01 -7.24
C PRO A 261 -7.80 17.97 -6.10
N THR A 262 -7.90 18.45 -4.86
CA THR A 262 -7.93 17.62 -3.64
C THR A 262 -9.01 16.52 -3.67
N GLN A 263 -10.12 16.75 -4.37
CA GLN A 263 -11.19 15.77 -4.53
C GLN A 263 -10.69 14.46 -5.16
N GLU A 264 -9.75 14.53 -6.10
CA GLU A 264 -9.23 13.32 -6.77
C GLU A 264 -8.38 12.47 -5.84
N LEU A 265 -7.64 13.12 -4.93
CA LEU A 265 -6.94 12.44 -3.84
C LEU A 265 -7.92 11.80 -2.86
N ALA A 266 -8.95 12.54 -2.43
CA ALA A 266 -9.97 12.00 -1.53
C ALA A 266 -10.68 10.78 -2.13
N ASN A 267 -11.03 10.86 -3.43
CA ASN A 267 -11.62 9.74 -4.17
C ASN A 267 -10.67 8.53 -4.23
N ALA A 268 -9.37 8.73 -4.51
CA ALA A 268 -8.37 7.66 -4.49
C ALA A 268 -8.26 7.02 -3.10
N THR A 269 -8.15 7.82 -2.04
CA THR A 269 -8.00 7.32 -0.67
C THR A 269 -9.28 6.66 -0.13
N SER A 270 -10.46 7.08 -0.58
CA SER A 270 -11.74 6.46 -0.19
C SER A 270 -11.86 5.00 -0.64
N GLN A 271 -11.18 4.62 -1.72
CA GLN A 271 -11.12 3.23 -2.20
C GLN A 271 -10.39 2.31 -1.22
N LEU A 272 -9.55 2.88 -0.34
CA LEU A 272 -8.88 2.16 0.75
C LEU A 272 -9.79 2.15 1.99
N SER A 273 -10.97 1.54 1.86
CA SER A 273 -11.97 1.47 2.93
C SER A 273 -11.55 0.53 4.05
N LEU A 274 -11.55 1.02 5.29
CA LEU A 274 -11.27 0.21 6.48
C LEU A 274 -12.37 -0.81 6.75
N GLU A 275 -13.62 -0.49 6.43
CA GLU A 275 -14.74 -1.42 6.58
C GLU A 275 -14.61 -2.59 5.61
N ALA A 276 -14.33 -2.30 4.33
CA ALA A 276 -14.09 -3.33 3.33
C ALA A 276 -12.86 -4.18 3.70
N ALA A 277 -11.81 -3.55 4.23
CA ALA A 277 -10.65 -4.24 4.77
C ALA A 277 -11.02 -5.22 5.88
N ASN A 278 -11.82 -4.81 6.86
CA ASN A 278 -12.24 -5.65 7.98
C ASN A 278 -13.11 -6.82 7.51
N GLN A 279 -14.05 -6.59 6.59
CA GLN A 279 -14.88 -7.65 6.02
C GLN A 279 -14.02 -8.71 5.30
N LEU A 280 -13.03 -8.27 4.52
CA LEU A 280 -12.10 -9.19 3.84
C LEU A 280 -11.23 -9.99 4.83
N LEU A 281 -10.80 -9.38 5.93
CA LEU A 281 -10.05 -10.07 6.98
C LEU A 281 -10.92 -11.14 7.67
N LEU A 282 -12.16 -10.82 8.00
CA LEU A 282 -13.09 -11.77 8.62
C LEU A 282 -13.42 -12.94 7.69
N GLN A 283 -13.74 -12.68 6.43
CA GLN A 283 -14.00 -13.74 5.43
C GLN A 283 -12.80 -14.68 5.28
N ARG A 284 -11.60 -14.11 5.33
CA ARG A 284 -10.35 -14.87 5.25
C ARG A 284 -10.12 -15.72 6.50
N GLU A 285 -10.41 -15.21 7.69
CA GLU A 285 -10.34 -16.01 8.92
C GLU A 285 -11.27 -17.22 8.87
N GLN A 286 -12.52 -17.00 8.42
CA GLN A 286 -13.48 -18.08 8.21
C GLN A 286 -12.98 -19.09 7.18
N HIS A 287 -12.43 -18.63 6.06
CA HIS A 287 -11.84 -19.51 5.05
C HIS A 287 -10.64 -20.30 5.59
N ALA A 288 -9.78 -19.69 6.41
CA ALA A 288 -8.66 -20.38 7.04
C ALA A 288 -9.13 -21.48 7.99
N GLN A 289 -10.18 -21.22 8.80
CA GLN A 289 -10.78 -22.21 9.68
C GLN A 289 -11.38 -23.38 8.88
N GLN A 290 -12.12 -23.11 7.80
CA GLN A 290 -12.68 -24.14 6.92
C GLN A 290 -11.59 -25.04 6.30
N LEU A 291 -10.48 -24.44 5.85
CA LEU A 291 -9.33 -25.19 5.33
C LEU A 291 -8.65 -26.03 6.42
N ALA A 292 -8.54 -25.49 7.63
CA ALA A 292 -7.93 -26.19 8.76
C ALA A 292 -8.71 -27.46 9.14
N HIS A 293 -10.04 -27.47 9.05
CA HIS A 293 -10.85 -28.67 9.31
C HIS A 293 -10.64 -29.80 8.28
N HIS A 294 -10.16 -29.48 7.08
CA HIS A 294 -9.89 -30.44 6.00
C HIS A 294 -8.39 -30.57 5.70
N TRP A 295 -7.54 -30.24 6.67
CA TRP A 295 -6.10 -30.11 6.47
C TRP A 295 -5.48 -31.41 5.96
N SER A 296 -4.91 -31.36 4.76
CA SER A 296 -4.21 -32.49 4.14
C SER A 296 -3.38 -31.98 2.96
N THR A 297 -2.38 -32.75 2.52
CA THR A 297 -1.53 -32.33 1.39
C THR A 297 -2.33 -32.03 0.11
N PRO A 298 -3.30 -32.87 -0.33
CA PRO A 298 -4.10 -32.57 -1.51
C PRO A 298 -4.93 -31.28 -1.36
N VAL A 299 -5.52 -31.07 -0.18
CA VAL A 299 -6.33 -29.87 0.10
C VAL A 299 -5.47 -28.62 0.10
N VAL A 300 -4.29 -28.66 0.75
CA VAL A 300 -3.37 -27.51 0.78
C VAL A 300 -2.84 -27.17 -0.61
N LEU A 301 -2.54 -28.17 -1.45
CA LEU A 301 -2.12 -27.93 -2.84
C LEU A 301 -3.22 -27.27 -3.66
N ALA A 302 -4.44 -27.81 -3.60
CA ALA A 302 -5.59 -27.24 -4.31
C ALA A 302 -5.89 -25.80 -3.86
N ALA A 303 -5.93 -25.58 -2.55
CA ALA A 303 -6.14 -24.26 -1.96
C ALA A 303 -5.02 -23.28 -2.34
N ALA A 304 -3.76 -23.72 -2.37
CA ALA A 304 -2.64 -22.89 -2.75
C ALA A 304 -2.70 -22.46 -4.22
N ALA A 305 -3.07 -23.36 -5.14
CA ALA A 305 -3.28 -23.04 -6.55
C ALA A 305 -4.43 -22.03 -6.74
N GLN A 306 -5.57 -22.27 -6.08
CA GLN A 306 -6.72 -21.37 -6.12
C GLN A 306 -6.36 -19.97 -5.56
N GLN A 307 -5.70 -19.92 -4.39
CA GLN A 307 -5.29 -18.68 -3.75
C GLN A 307 -4.30 -17.90 -4.61
N GLN A 308 -3.36 -18.59 -5.28
CA GLN A 308 -2.43 -17.94 -6.20
C GLN A 308 -3.17 -17.26 -7.35
N GLN A 309 -4.13 -17.96 -7.97
CA GLN A 309 -4.92 -17.42 -9.08
C GLN A 309 -5.73 -16.20 -8.63
N GLN A 310 -6.40 -16.29 -7.47
CA GLN A 310 -7.12 -15.17 -6.87
C GLN A 310 -6.20 -13.98 -6.58
N ASN A 311 -5.01 -14.23 -6.03
CA ASN A 311 -4.02 -13.20 -5.73
C ASN A 311 -3.51 -12.47 -6.98
N ARG A 312 -3.32 -13.22 -8.08
CA ARG A 312 -2.91 -12.68 -9.40
C ARG A 312 -4.03 -11.83 -9.99
N ALA A 313 -5.24 -12.37 -10.09
CA ALA A 313 -6.40 -11.65 -10.61
C ALA A 313 -6.68 -10.36 -9.82
N ALA A 314 -6.63 -10.42 -8.48
CA ALA A 314 -6.85 -9.25 -7.62
C ALA A 314 -5.71 -8.21 -7.70
N ALA A 315 -4.47 -8.62 -8.02
CA ALA A 315 -3.38 -7.68 -8.27
C ALA A 315 -3.55 -6.97 -9.61
N GLU A 316 -3.92 -7.71 -10.66
CA GLU A 316 -4.16 -7.18 -11.99
C GLU A 316 -5.36 -6.23 -12.03
N ALA A 317 -6.48 -6.60 -11.39
CA ALA A 317 -7.67 -5.76 -11.28
C ALA A 317 -7.35 -4.41 -10.63
N ARG A 318 -6.57 -4.40 -9.54
CA ARG A 318 -6.12 -3.17 -8.87
C ARG A 318 -5.20 -2.33 -9.75
N ARG A 319 -4.25 -2.97 -10.43
CA ARG A 319 -3.37 -2.26 -11.38
C ARG A 319 -4.19 -1.57 -12.47
N LYS A 320 -5.17 -2.28 -13.06
CA LYS A 320 -6.09 -1.74 -14.07
C LYS A 320 -6.92 -0.57 -13.52
N GLN A 321 -7.49 -0.71 -12.33
CA GLN A 321 -8.27 0.36 -11.69
C GLN A 321 -7.46 1.64 -11.49
N ARG A 322 -6.24 1.53 -10.93
CA ARG A 322 -5.36 2.70 -10.73
C ARG A 322 -4.91 3.32 -12.05
N SER A 323 -4.53 2.48 -13.03
CA SER A 323 -4.19 2.92 -14.38
C SER A 323 -5.35 3.68 -15.04
N GLN A 324 -6.59 3.20 -14.91
CA GLN A 324 -7.78 3.89 -15.41
C GLN A 324 -8.03 5.22 -14.69
N GLN A 325 -7.79 5.31 -13.38
CA GLN A 325 -7.91 6.57 -12.64
C GLN A 325 -6.89 7.60 -13.14
N ILE A 326 -5.63 7.21 -13.31
CA ILE A 326 -4.57 8.06 -13.88
C ILE A 326 -4.94 8.49 -15.30
N ARG A 327 -5.37 7.57 -16.18
CA ARG A 327 -5.76 7.89 -17.56
C ARG A 327 -6.93 8.87 -17.62
N ARG A 328 -7.92 8.74 -16.73
CA ARG A 328 -9.04 9.69 -16.64
C ARG A 328 -8.55 11.09 -16.31
N LEU A 329 -7.58 11.23 -15.39
CA LEU A 329 -7.02 12.54 -15.05
C LEU A 329 -6.24 13.16 -16.20
N LEU A 330 -5.43 12.35 -16.89
CA LEU A 330 -4.69 12.80 -18.07
C LEU A 330 -5.62 13.25 -19.20
N ALA A 331 -6.78 12.62 -19.35
CA ALA A 331 -7.77 12.96 -20.37
C ALA A 331 -8.54 14.28 -20.11
N GLN A 332 -8.49 14.84 -18.90
CA GLN A 332 -9.23 16.07 -18.56
C GLN A 332 -8.62 17.36 -19.16
N GLY A 333 -7.57 17.27 -19.97
CA GLY A 333 -7.02 18.39 -20.75
C GLY A 333 -6.31 19.47 -19.92
N ARG A 334 -6.10 19.24 -18.61
CA ARG A 334 -5.27 20.08 -17.75
C ARG A 334 -3.84 19.54 -17.74
N PRO A 335 -2.80 20.40 -17.63
CA PRO A 335 -1.44 19.91 -17.45
C PRO A 335 -1.42 18.99 -16.23
N PRO A 336 -0.94 17.75 -16.36
CA PRO A 336 -0.89 16.83 -15.24
C PRO A 336 -0.01 17.42 -14.13
N ASN A 337 -0.55 17.46 -12.92
CA ASN A 337 0.28 17.72 -11.75
C ASN A 337 0.97 16.41 -11.36
N ASP A 338 2.27 16.31 -11.59
CA ASP A 338 3.02 15.07 -11.38
C ASP A 338 2.97 14.59 -9.92
N LEU A 339 2.88 15.51 -8.96
CA LEU A 339 2.74 15.17 -7.54
C LEU A 339 1.37 14.54 -7.25
N LEU A 340 0.29 15.03 -7.86
CA LEU A 340 -1.04 14.41 -7.78
C LEU A 340 -1.02 12.99 -8.37
N LEU A 341 -0.42 12.83 -9.55
CA LEU A 341 -0.34 11.51 -10.20
C LEU A 341 0.49 10.53 -9.37
N ALA A 342 1.61 10.99 -8.81
CA ALA A 342 2.43 10.20 -7.89
C ALA A 342 1.65 9.79 -6.63
N ALA A 343 0.90 10.71 -6.02
CA ALA A 343 0.07 10.41 -4.87
C ALA A 343 -0.99 9.34 -5.18
N ILE A 344 -1.66 9.44 -6.33
CA ILE A 344 -2.67 8.46 -6.76
C ILE A 344 -2.04 7.10 -7.11
N ALA A 345 -0.83 7.08 -7.67
CA ALA A 345 -0.13 5.84 -7.96
C ALA A 345 0.26 5.05 -6.68
N LEU A 346 0.49 5.77 -5.57
CA LEU A 346 0.83 5.20 -4.27
C LEU A 346 -0.38 4.68 -3.50
N LEU A 347 -1.54 5.32 -3.66
CA LEU A 347 -2.84 4.88 -3.12
C LEU A 347 -3.30 3.59 -3.82
#